data_AF-A0A419JM04-F1
#
_entry.id   AF-A0A419JM04-F1
#
_cell.length_a   1.000
_cell.length_b   1.000
_cell.length_c   1.000
_cell.angle_alpha   90.00
_cell.angle_beta   90.00
_cell.angle_gamma   90.00
#
_symmetry.space_group_name_H-M   'P 1'
#
loop_
_entity.id
_entity.type
_entity.pdbx_description
1 polymer ?
#
loop_
_entity_poly.entity_id
_entity_poly.type
_entity_poly.pdbx_seq_one_letter_code
_entity_poly.pdbx_strand_id
1 'polypeptide(L)' 'MIVSGKVPRKLGIPGEDEYLGMGVTYCATCDGPLFAGKKVAVIGGGNSALDAAIQMTKIVEWVYLINVNPVLFAEML' A
#
# COMPACT_ATOMS: atom_id res chain seq x y z
N MET A 1 28.26 2.13 -13.51
CA MET A 1 27.16 1.27 -13.00
C MET A 1 26.07 2.18 -12.47
N ILE A 2 24.81 2.01 -12.89
CA ILE A 2 23.68 2.84 -12.46
C ILE A 2 22.75 1.97 -11.62
N VAL A 3 22.52 2.35 -10.36
CA VAL A 3 21.76 1.60 -9.32
C VAL A 3 20.83 2.52 -8.52
N SER A 4 20.17 3.46 -9.19
CA SER A 4 19.37 4.52 -8.57
C SER A 4 18.00 4.09 -8.01
N GLY A 5 17.62 2.83 -8.19
CA GLY A 5 16.36 2.29 -7.65
C GLY A 5 15.11 2.91 -8.28
N LYS A 6 14.02 2.95 -7.50
CA LYS A 6 12.72 3.52 -7.90
C LYS A 6 12.15 4.34 -6.74
N VAL A 7 11.36 5.35 -7.09
CA VAL A 7 10.58 6.17 -6.14
C VAL A 7 9.10 5.79 -6.28
N PRO A 8 8.34 5.62 -5.19
CA PRO A 8 6.91 5.36 -5.26
C PRO A 8 6.18 6.49 -5.99
N ARG A 9 5.15 6.13 -6.74
CA ARG A 9 4.27 7.11 -7.39
C ARG A 9 3.28 7.63 -6.37
N LYS A 10 3.18 8.96 -6.27
CA LYS A 10 2.15 9.64 -5.48
C LYS A 10 0.79 9.56 -6.18
N LEU A 11 -0.28 9.58 -5.40
CA LEU A 11 -1.67 9.63 -5.87
C LEU A 11 -2.05 11.03 -6.35
N GLY A 12 -1.43 12.08 -5.83
CA GLY A 12 -1.69 13.47 -6.21
C GLY A 12 -3.04 13.99 -5.72
N ILE A 13 -3.52 13.50 -4.57
CA ILE A 13 -4.80 13.88 -3.97
C ILE A 13 -4.60 14.79 -2.75
N PRO A 14 -5.57 15.65 -2.41
CA PRO A 14 -5.52 16.44 -1.19
C PRO A 14 -5.30 15.55 0.04
N GLY A 15 -4.40 15.97 0.92
CA GLY A 15 -4.06 15.27 2.15
C GLY A 15 -2.94 14.21 2.02
N GLU A 16 -2.56 13.78 0.82
CA GLU A 16 -1.50 12.75 0.68
C GLU A 16 -0.16 13.20 1.30
N ASP A 17 0.29 14.40 0.97
CA ASP A 17 1.55 14.95 1.49
C ASP A 17 1.43 15.41 2.95
N GLU A 18 0.25 15.89 3.35
CA GLU A 18 -0.02 16.34 4.72
C GLU A 18 0.00 15.16 5.70
N TYR A 19 -0.57 14.01 5.33
CA TYR A 19 -0.65 12.83 6.19
C TYR A 19 0.46 11.81 5.95
N LEU A 20 1.48 12.13 5.14
CA LEU A 20 2.64 11.28 4.92
C LEU A 20 3.39 11.05 6.25
N GLY A 21 3.55 9.78 6.64
CA GLY A 21 4.11 9.39 7.94
C GLY A 21 3.16 9.53 9.13
N MET A 22 1.97 10.08 8.93
CA MET A 22 0.91 10.21 9.96
C MET A 22 -0.32 9.32 9.65
N GLY A 23 -0.18 8.37 8.74
CA GLY A 23 -1.23 7.46 8.30
C GLY A 23 -1.08 7.04 6.85
N VAL A 24 -0.46 7.89 6.01
CA VAL A 24 -0.09 7.57 4.63
C VAL A 24 1.34 7.02 4.61
N THR A 25 1.53 5.87 3.97
CA THR A 25 2.83 5.20 3.77
C THR A 25 2.89 4.50 2.42
N TYR A 26 4.11 4.32 1.89
CA TYR A 26 4.39 3.57 0.66
C TYR A 26 5.11 2.24 0.92
N CYS A 27 5.36 1.87 2.18
CA CYS A 27 6.05 0.62 2.54
C CYS A 27 5.29 -0.14 3.63
N ALA A 28 4.43 -1.08 3.21
CA ALA A 28 3.69 -1.95 4.14
C ALA A 28 4.61 -2.77 5.05
N THR A 29 5.78 -3.20 4.56
CA THR A 29 6.77 -3.92 5.38
C THR A 29 7.41 -3.06 6.46
N CYS A 30 7.64 -1.78 6.17
CA CYS A 30 8.31 -0.87 7.09
C CYS A 30 7.36 -0.47 8.21
N ASP A 31 6.13 -0.08 7.86
CA ASP A 31 5.22 0.59 8.78
C ASP A 31 4.04 -0.29 9.23
N GLY A 32 3.83 -1.45 8.59
CA GLY A 32 2.70 -2.34 8.85
C GLY A 32 2.44 -2.65 10.33
N PRO A 33 3.46 -2.97 11.15
CA PRO A 33 3.29 -3.23 12.59
C PRO A 33 2.65 -2.06 13.37
N LEU A 34 2.82 -0.82 12.91
CA LEU A 34 2.23 0.37 13.56
C LEU A 34 0.70 0.43 13.41
N PHE A 35 0.14 -0.35 12.49
CA PHE A 35 -1.29 -0.43 12.20
C PHE A 35 -1.94 -1.70 12.75
N ALA A 36 -1.26 -2.43 13.66
CA ALA A 36 -1.81 -3.64 14.28
C ALA A 36 -3.20 -3.39 14.89
N GLY A 37 -4.16 -4.26 14.54
CA GLY A 37 -5.55 -4.15 14.98
C GLY A 37 -6.33 -2.94 14.45
N LYS A 38 -5.78 -2.15 13.52
CA LYS A 38 -6.49 -1.05 12.85
C LYS A 38 -7.12 -1.52 11.54
N LYS A 39 -7.94 -0.67 10.94
CA LYS A 39 -8.40 -0.84 9.54
C LYS A 39 -7.50 -0.02 8.62
N VAL A 40 -7.07 -0.61 7.52
CA VAL A 40 -6.14 0.02 6.57
C VAL A 40 -6.66 -0.09 5.14
N ALA A 41 -6.23 0.81 4.27
CA ALA A 41 -6.46 0.75 2.84
C ALA A 41 -5.14 0.58 2.09
N VAL A 42 -5.14 -0.29 1.08
CA VAL A 42 -4.03 -0.47 0.13
C VAL A 42 -4.51 0.01 -1.23
N ILE A 43 -3.76 0.94 -1.83
CA ILE A 43 -4.12 1.56 -3.10
C ILE A 43 -3.25 0.99 -4.22
N GLY A 44 -3.90 0.42 -5.25
CA GLY A 44 -3.25 -0.16 -6.42
C GLY A 44 -3.76 -1.56 -6.75
N GLY A 45 -3.58 -1.99 -8.00
CA GLY A 45 -4.07 -3.28 -8.51
C GLY A 45 -3.02 -4.17 -9.18
N GLY A 46 -1.74 -3.92 -8.92
CA GLY A 46 -0.63 -4.78 -9.40
C GLY A 46 -0.05 -5.64 -8.27
N ASN A 47 0.92 -6.50 -8.59
CA ASN A 47 1.51 -7.47 -7.65
C ASN A 47 1.92 -6.84 -6.31
N SER A 48 2.66 -5.73 -6.33
CA SER A 48 3.09 -5.07 -5.09
C SER A 48 1.95 -4.63 -4.18
N ALA A 49 0.79 -4.25 -4.74
CA ALA A 49 -0.38 -3.89 -3.95
C ALA A 49 -1.06 -5.13 -3.36
N LEU A 50 -1.16 -6.21 -4.15
CA LEU A 50 -1.72 -7.48 -3.66
C LEU A 50 -0.84 -8.11 -2.58
N ASP A 51 0.48 -8.15 -2.77
CA ASP A 51 1.45 -8.65 -1.79
C ASP A 51 1.36 -7.86 -0.48
N ALA A 52 1.31 -6.52 -0.58
CA ALA A 52 1.14 -5.65 0.57
C ALA A 52 -0.20 -5.91 1.28
N ALA A 53 -1.29 -6.07 0.54
CA ALA A 53 -2.59 -6.40 1.13
C ALA A 53 -2.56 -7.72 1.89
N ILE A 54 -2.02 -8.79 1.29
CA ILE A 54 -1.89 -10.12 1.91
C ILE A 54 -0.95 -10.10 3.11
N GLN A 55 0.11 -9.29 3.08
CA GLN A 55 0.97 -9.09 4.24
C GLN A 55 0.21 -8.41 5.38
N MET A 56 -0.56 -7.37 5.07
CA MET A 56 -1.29 -6.59 6.06
C MET A 56 -2.44 -7.37 6.70
N THR A 57 -3.11 -8.30 5.99
CA THR A 57 -4.17 -9.15 6.57
C THR A 57 -3.70 -9.97 7.78
N LYS A 58 -2.39 -10.19 7.93
CA LYS A 58 -1.81 -10.90 9.08
C LYS A 58 -1.59 -10.01 10.31
N ILE A 59 -1.73 -8.69 10.15
CA ILE A 59 -1.34 -7.68 11.15
C ILE A 59 -2.55 -6.85 11.58
N VAL A 60 -3.40 -6.49 10.62
CA VAL A 60 -4.49 -5.51 10.80
C VAL A 60 -5.85 -6.18 10.92
N GLU A 61 -6.86 -5.46 11.40
CA GLU A 61 -8.23 -5.97 11.53
C GLU A 61 -8.89 -6.17 10.16
N TRP A 62 -8.66 -5.24 9.23
CA TRP A 62 -9.30 -5.24 7.92
C TRP A 62 -8.47 -4.51 6.88
N VAL A 63 -8.44 -5.03 5.66
CA VAL A 63 -7.77 -4.43 4.50
C VAL A 63 -8.79 -4.07 3.42
N TYR A 64 -8.88 -2.79 3.08
CA TYR A 64 -9.57 -2.31 1.89
C TYR A 64 -8.58 -2.25 0.71
N LEU A 65 -8.73 -3.13 -0.28
CA LEU A 65 -7.96 -3.05 -1.51
C LEU A 65 -8.70 -2.18 -2.52
N ILE A 66 -8.11 -1.06 -2.92
CA ILE A 66 -8.73 -0.06 -3.80
C ILE A 66 -7.93 0.01 -5.09
N ASN A 67 -8.59 -0.23 -6.21
CA ASN A 67 -8.02 -0.15 -7.54
C ASN A 67 -8.88 0.73 -8.43
N VAL A 68 -8.24 1.55 -9.27
CA VAL A 68 -8.94 2.42 -10.23
C VAL A 68 -9.52 1.63 -11.40
N ASN A 69 -8.92 0.49 -11.72
CA ASN A 69 -9.38 -0.36 -12.80
C ASN A 69 -10.43 -1.38 -12.30
N PRO A 70 -11.38 -1.78 -13.16
CA PRO A 70 -12.38 -2.79 -12.81
C PRO A 70 -11.79 -4.19 -12.61
N VAL A 71 -10.55 -4.41 -13.07
CA VAL A 71 -9.85 -5.70 -13.00
C VAL A 71 -8.52 -5.51 -12.27
N LEU A 72 -8.17 -6.47 -11.43
CA LEU A 72 -6.84 -6.57 -10.83
C LEU A 72 -5.89 -7.19 -11.85
N PHE A 73 -4.77 -6.53 -12.12
CA PHE A 73 -3.70 -7.06 -12.98
C PHE A 73 -2.63 -7.80 -12.16
N ALA A 74 -2.96 -8.13 -10.92
CA ALA A 74 -2.08 -8.85 -10.01
C ALA A 74 -2.27 -10.36 -10.18
N GLU A 75 -1.17 -11.10 -10.23
CA GLU A 75 -1.20 -12.55 -10.14
C GLU A 75 -1.07 -12.97 -8.68
N MET A 76 -2.00 -13.82 -8.23
CA MET A 76 -1.93 -14.44 -6.91
C MET A 76 -1.00 -15.66 -7.04
N LEU A 77 0.25 -15.52 -6.59
CA LEU A 77 1.23 -16.60 -6.52
C LEU A 77 0.86 -17.62 -5.44
#